data_AF-A0A357EYK8-F1
#
_entry.id   AF-A0A357EYK8-F1
#
_cell.length_a   1.000
_cell.length_b   1.000
_cell.length_c   1.000
_cell.angle_alpha   90.00
_cell.angle_beta   90.00
_cell.angle_gamma   90.00
#
_symmetry.space_group_name_H-M   'P 1'
#
loop_
_entity.id
_entity.type
_entity.pdbx_description
1 polymer ?
#
loop_
_entity_poly.entity_id
_entity_poly.type
_entity_poly.pdbx_seq_one_letter_code
_entity_poly.pdbx_strand_id
1 'polypeptide(L)'
;MKKSILFLIVLLVNISVFAQTMPQGADPALWARALKLHRSAIIVDGHNDISSPMYDEDFDLATNSIGKLHRDGDPFHTDLNRFKASGITGEFFS
;
A
#
# COMPACT_ATOMS: atom_id res chain seq x y z
N MET A 1 -28.94 -2.52 -26.42
CA MET A 1 -27.80 -1.68 -26.86
C MET A 1 -27.34 -0.70 -25.78
N LYS A 2 -28.15 0.27 -25.32
CA LYS A 2 -27.72 1.25 -24.29
C LYS A 2 -27.26 0.63 -22.95
N LYS A 3 -27.96 -0.41 -22.47
CA LYS A 3 -27.60 -1.14 -21.25
C LYS A 3 -26.29 -1.94 -21.37
N SER A 4 -26.01 -2.48 -22.56
CA SER A 4 -24.79 -3.23 -22.86
C SER A 4 -23.55 -2.32 -22.93
N ILE A 5 -23.71 -1.11 -23.46
CA ILE A 5 -22.65 -0.08 -23.47
C ILE A 5 -22.36 0.40 -22.05
N LEU A 6 -23.38 0.62 -21.23
CA LEU A 6 -23.21 1.01 -19.83
C LEU A 6 -22.46 -0.08 -19.03
N PHE A 7 -22.78 -1.35 -19.25
CA PHE A 7 -22.10 -2.48 -18.61
C PHE A 7 -20.61 -2.57 -19.02
N LEU A 8 -20.31 -2.33 -20.30
CA LEU A 8 -18.93 -2.31 -20.80
C LEU A 8 -18.11 -1.15 -20.21
N ILE A 9 -18.73 0.03 -20.03
CA ILE A 9 -18.10 1.18 -19.39
C ILE A 9 -17.80 0.89 -17.92
N VAL A 10 -18.73 0.29 -17.18
CA VAL A 10 -18.50 -0.11 -15.77
C VAL A 10 -17.37 -1.14 -15.66
N LEU A 11 -17.27 -2.08 -16.61
CA LEU A 11 -16.19 -3.07 -16.62
C LEU A 11 -14.81 -2.43 -16.89
N LEU A 12 -14.74 -1.42 -17.76
CA LEU A 12 -13.50 -0.69 -18.08
C LEU A 12 -13.02 0.26 -16.97
N VAL A 13 -13.89 0.63 -16.03
CA VAL A 13 -13.53 1.46 -14.86
C VAL A 13 -12.96 0.62 -13.70
N ASN A 14 -13.08 -0.71 -13.76
CA ASN A 14 -12.46 -1.64 -12.80
C ASN A 14 -11.01 -1.98 -13.18
N ILE A 15 -10.26 -1.02 -13.74
CA ILE A 15 -8.80 -1.16 -13.87
C ILE A 15 -8.25 -1.19 -12.45
N SER A 16 -7.73 -2.34 -12.04
CA SER A 16 -7.12 -2.54 -10.73
C SER A 16 -6.09 -1.43 -10.49
N VAL A 17 -6.34 -0.58 -9.50
CA VAL A 17 -5.34 0.37 -9.03
C VAL A 17 -4.24 -0.47 -8.39
N PHE A 18 -3.10 -0.59 -9.07
CA PHE A 18 -1.93 -1.22 -8.48
C PHE A 18 -1.48 -0.39 -7.29
N ALA A 19 -1.33 -1.05 -6.14
CA ALA A 19 -0.88 -0.43 -4.90
C ALA A 19 0.47 0.32 -5.04
N GLN A 20 1.35 -0.15 -5.91
CA GLN A 20 2.59 0.52 -6.29
C GLN A 20 2.40 1.23 -7.63
N THR A 21 2.19 2.54 -7.59
CA THR A 21 2.19 3.41 -8.76
C THR A 21 3.60 3.92 -9.04
N MET A 22 3.92 4.12 -10.32
CA MET A 22 5.20 4.72 -10.70
C MET A 22 5.25 6.17 -10.20
N PRO A 23 6.29 6.57 -9.45
CA PRO A 23 6.43 7.96 -9.03
C PRO A 23 6.53 8.91 -10.22
N GLN A 24 6.06 10.14 -10.04
CA GLN A 24 6.20 11.18 -11.06
C GLN A 24 7.69 11.42 -11.37
N GLY A 25 8.05 11.37 -12.65
CA GLY A 25 9.43 11.59 -13.10
C GLY A 25 10.35 10.36 -12.99
N ALA A 26 9.86 9.21 -12.55
CA ALA A 26 10.65 7.97 -12.56
C ALA A 26 10.85 7.43 -13.99
N ASP A 27 12.01 6.81 -14.26
CA ASP A 27 12.27 6.10 -15.50
C ASP A 27 11.40 4.83 -15.58
N PRO A 28 10.54 4.67 -16.62
CA PRO A 28 9.68 3.51 -16.78
C PRO A 28 10.45 2.18 -16.84
N ALA A 29 11.62 2.15 -17.47
CA ALA A 29 12.40 0.92 -17.61
C ALA A 29 12.99 0.49 -16.26
N LEU A 30 13.55 1.45 -15.51
CA LEU A 30 14.03 1.22 -14.15
C LEU A 30 12.90 0.80 -13.21
N TRP A 31 11.75 1.49 -13.27
CA TRP A 31 10.59 1.16 -12.45
C TRP A 31 10.07 -0.27 -12.70
N ALA A 32 9.92 -0.66 -13.97
CA ALA A 32 9.51 -2.00 -14.33
C ALA A 32 10.49 -3.08 -13.83
N ARG A 33 11.81 -2.80 -13.92
CA ARG A 33 12.85 -3.70 -13.41
C ARG A 33 12.79 -3.82 -11.89
N ALA A 34 12.62 -2.71 -11.18
CA ALA A 34 12.49 -2.69 -9.72
C ALA A 34 11.27 -3.48 -9.27
N LEU A 35 10.09 -3.24 -9.86
CA LEU A 35 8.87 -3.99 -9.55
C LEU A 35 9.02 -5.50 -9.81
N LYS A 36 9.73 -5.88 -10.88
CA LYS A 36 9.99 -7.31 -11.17
C LYS A 36 10.83 -7.95 -10.06
N LEU A 37 11.90 -7.28 -9.61
CA LEU A 37 12.75 -7.78 -8.53
C LEU A 37 11.97 -7.86 -7.21
N HIS A 38 11.28 -6.78 -6.85
CA HIS A 38 10.45 -6.66 -5.65
C HIS A 38 9.45 -7.81 -5.53
N ARG A 39 8.69 -8.10 -6.60
CA ARG A 39 7.70 -9.18 -6.64
C ARG A 39 8.28 -10.59 -6.55
N SER A 40 9.58 -10.74 -6.82
CA SER A 40 10.28 -12.03 -6.76
C SER A 40 11.06 -12.25 -5.46
N ALA A 41 11.15 -11.23 -4.61
CA ALA A 41 11.95 -11.25 -3.39
C ALA A 41 11.12 -11.66 -2.17
N ILE A 42 11.80 -12.20 -1.15
CA ILE A 42 11.30 -12.26 0.22
C ILE A 42 11.73 -10.95 0.88
N ILE A 43 10.76 -10.13 1.29
CA ILE A 43 11.02 -8.82 1.87
C ILE A 43 10.84 -8.94 3.37
N VAL A 44 11.93 -8.67 4.11
CA VAL A 44 11.95 -8.65 5.57
C VAL A 44 12.34 -7.25 5.99
N ASP A 45 11.41 -6.53 6.61
CA ASP A 45 11.70 -5.27 7.28
C ASP A 45 12.18 -5.58 8.71
N GLY A 46 13.24 -4.88 9.12
CA GLY A 46 13.96 -5.13 10.37
C GLY A 46 13.52 -4.26 11.54
N HIS A 47 12.67 -3.23 11.32
CA HIS A 47 12.29 -2.32 12.38
C HIS A 47 11.04 -1.50 12.03
N ASN A 48 9.93 -1.78 12.72
CA ASN A 48 8.68 -1.02 12.58
C ASN A 48 8.04 -0.74 13.95
N ASP A 49 7.95 0.54 14.30
CA ASP A 49 7.42 1.02 15.58
C ASP A 49 5.88 1.09 15.62
N ILE A 50 5.16 0.40 14.73
CA ILE A 50 3.68 0.40 14.73
C ILE A 50 3.05 -0.10 16.03
N SER A 51 3.81 -0.85 16.85
CA SER A 51 3.46 -1.22 18.22
C SER A 51 3.23 0.00 19.13
N SER A 52 3.98 1.09 18.93
CA SER A 52 3.90 2.32 19.72
C SER A 52 2.52 2.99 19.60
N PRO A 53 2.02 3.37 18.41
CA PRO A 53 0.68 3.94 18.28
C PRO A 53 -0.43 2.91 18.56
N MET A 54 -0.19 1.60 18.40
CA MET A 54 -1.14 0.58 18.83
C MET A 54 -1.38 0.63 20.35
N TYR A 55 -0.34 0.94 21.13
CA TYR A 55 -0.42 1.08 22.59
C TYR A 55 -0.79 2.50 23.04
N ASP A 56 -0.10 3.52 22.54
CA ASP A 56 -0.21 4.90 22.99
C ASP A 56 -1.46 5.61 22.45
N GLU A 57 -1.91 5.23 21.26
CA GLU A 57 -2.98 5.89 20.51
C GLU A 57 -4.22 5.02 20.29
N ASP A 58 -4.25 3.81 20.87
CA ASP A 58 -5.29 2.80 20.65
C ASP A 58 -5.50 2.50 19.14
N PHE A 59 -4.44 2.60 18.33
CA PHE A 59 -4.53 2.38 16.89
C PHE A 59 -4.72 0.89 16.57
N ASP A 60 -5.87 0.53 16.00
CA ASP A 60 -6.10 -0.82 15.48
C ASP A 60 -5.40 -1.00 14.12
N LEU A 61 -4.51 -1.98 13.99
CA LEU A 61 -3.79 -2.30 12.76
C LEU A 61 -4.71 -2.64 11.57
N ALA A 62 -5.95 -3.05 11.82
CA ALA A 62 -6.97 -3.26 10.78
C ALA A 62 -7.52 -1.94 10.21
N THR A 63 -7.24 -0.81 10.87
CA THR A 63 -7.64 0.52 10.44
C THR A 63 -6.84 0.97 9.23
N ASN A 64 -7.54 1.42 8.18
CA ASN A 64 -6.87 2.08 7.05
C ASN A 64 -6.19 3.38 7.52
N SER A 65 -4.88 3.46 7.38
CA SER A 65 -4.03 4.58 7.81
C SER A 65 -3.87 5.69 6.75
N ILE A 66 -4.36 5.50 5.52
CA ILE A 66 -4.21 6.50 4.46
C ILE A 66 -4.90 7.81 4.85
N GLY A 67 -4.13 8.91 4.84
CA GLY A 67 -4.61 10.25 5.19
C GLY A 67 -4.83 10.46 6.69
N LYS A 68 -4.45 9.51 7.54
CA LYS A 68 -4.51 9.65 9.00
C LYS A 68 -3.17 10.14 9.54
N LEU A 69 -3.26 10.92 10.60
CA LEU A 69 -2.12 11.48 11.32
C LEU A 69 -2.11 10.96 12.75
N HIS A 70 -0.91 10.71 13.25
CA HIS A 70 -0.59 10.57 14.67
C HIS A 70 -0.97 11.84 15.44
N ARG A 71 -1.01 11.75 16.77
CA ARG A 71 -1.28 12.91 17.65
C ARG A 71 -0.29 14.07 17.48
N ASP A 72 0.94 13.80 17.08
CA ASP A 72 1.98 14.79 16.82
C ASP A 72 1.86 15.46 15.43
N GLY A 73 0.98 14.95 14.57
CA GLY A 73 0.72 15.46 13.23
C GLY A 73 1.44 14.69 12.11
N ASP A 74 2.29 13.71 12.43
CA ASP A 74 2.95 12.90 11.42
C ASP A 74 2.00 11.87 10.82
N PRO A 75 2.11 11.51 9.53
CA PRO A 75 1.22 10.53 8.91
C PRO A 75 1.53 9.11 9.36
N PHE A 76 0.47 8.31 9.54
CA PHE A 76 0.65 6.88 9.72
C PHE A 76 1.20 6.22 8.45
N HIS A 77 2.18 5.33 8.63
CA HIS A 77 2.85 4.62 7.53
C HIS A 77 2.48 3.14 7.41
N THR A 78 1.91 2.57 8.48
CA THR A 78 1.72 1.13 8.61
C THR A 78 0.27 0.79 8.94
N ASP A 79 -0.31 -0.13 8.19
CA ASP A 79 -1.54 -0.85 8.52
C ASP A 79 -1.59 -2.19 7.75
N LEU A 80 -2.53 -3.08 8.08
CA LEU A 80 -2.64 -4.39 7.42
C LEU A 80 -2.88 -4.31 5.91
N ASN A 81 -3.60 -3.30 5.43
CA ASN A 81 -3.84 -3.14 3.99
C ASN A 81 -2.57 -2.70 3.28
N ARG A 82 -1.79 -1.78 3.87
CA ARG A 82 -0.48 -1.36 3.37
C ARG A 82 0.53 -2.50 3.37
N PHE A 83 0.57 -3.34 4.41
CA PHE A 83 1.43 -4.53 4.41
C PHE A 83 1.13 -5.43 3.22
N LYS A 84 -0.15 -5.78 3.01
CA LYS A 84 -0.58 -6.61 1.86
C LYS A 84 -0.25 -5.95 0.51
N ALA A 85 -0.50 -4.65 0.42
CA ALA A 85 -0.32 -3.85 -0.78
C ALA A 85 1.17 -3.66 -1.15
N SER A 86 2.04 -3.58 -0.14
CA SER A 86 3.48 -3.38 -0.30
C SER A 86 4.22 -4.62 -0.76
N GLY A 87 3.76 -5.83 -0.42
CA GLY A 87 4.49 -7.08 -0.67
C GLY A 87 5.55 -7.43 0.38
N ILE A 88 5.58 -6.74 1.53
CA ILE A 88 6.38 -7.16 2.69
C ILE A 88 5.99 -8.59 3.11
N THR A 89 6.98 -9.45 3.34
CA THR A 89 6.78 -10.86 3.70
C THR A 89 6.95 -11.11 5.20
N GLY A 90 7.86 -10.39 5.85
CA GLY A 90 8.09 -10.44 7.28
C GLY A 90 8.44 -9.06 7.85
N GLU A 91 8.07 -8.83 9.09
CA GLU A 91 8.22 -7.56 9.80
C GLU A 91 8.72 -7.85 11.22
N PHE A 92 9.74 -7.11 11.66
CA PHE A 92 10.21 -7.13 13.04
C PHE A 92 9.65 -5.90 13.76
N PHE A 93 8.65 -6.14 14.59
CA PHE A 93 8.06 -5.11 15.45
C PHE A 93 9.02 -4.73 16.56
N SER A 94 9.20 -3.42 16.75
CA SER A 94 10.04 -2.79 17.76
C SER A 94 9.27 -2.59 19.07
#